data_AF-A0AAQ0Q5Z7-F1
#
_entry.id   AF-A0AAQ0Q5Z7-F1
#
_cell.length_a   1.000
_cell.length_b   1.000
_cell.length_c   1.000
_cell.angle_alpha   90.00
_cell.angle_beta   90.00
_cell.angle_gamma   90.00
#
_symmetry.space_group_name_H-M   'P 1'
#
loop_
_entity.id
_entity.type
_entity.pdbx_description
1 polymer ?
#
loop_
_entity_poly.entity_id
_entity_poly.type
_entity_poly.pdbx_seq_one_letter_code
_entity_poly.pdbx_strand_id
1 'polypeptide(L)' 'MARKHDYMLLGRLLCDCKYYLGNGNRKAKHLWAGDEQEQIDKMRELWDAMPADGKPEWLTREQIDNYAKQMGVK' A
#
# COMPACT_ATOMS: atom_id res chain seq x y z
N MET A 1 7.92 -7.70 17.25
CA MET A 1 6.48 -7.70 16.91
C MET A 1 6.19 -6.50 16.03
N ALA A 2 5.56 -6.69 14.87
CA ALA A 2 5.10 -5.57 14.07
C ALA A 2 4.12 -4.73 14.92
N ARG A 3 4.27 -3.40 14.91
CA ARG A 3 3.35 -2.52 15.64
C ARG A 3 1.98 -2.70 14.99
N LYS A 4 0.97 -3.08 15.77
CA LYS A 4 -0.40 -3.34 15.29
C LYS A 4 -0.96 -2.21 14.40
N HIS A 5 -0.53 -0.97 14.66
CA HIS A 5 -0.84 0.21 13.85
C HIS A 5 -0.28 0.13 12.43
N ASP A 6 0.97 -0.31 12.24
CA ASP A 6 1.60 -0.42 10.92
C ASP A 6 0.87 -1.45 10.06
N TYR A 7 0.47 -2.58 10.67
CA TYR A 7 -0.30 -3.63 9.99
C TYR A 7 -1.68 -3.14 9.55
N MET A 8 -2.41 -2.44 10.43
CA MET A 8 -3.71 -1.87 10.09
C MET A 8 -3.62 -0.78 9.03
N LEU A 9 -2.57 0.06 9.09
CA LEU A 9 -2.33 1.10 8.10
C LEU A 9 -2.01 0.50 6.73
N LEU A 10 -1.16 -0.53 6.68
CA LEU A 10 -0.84 -1.26 5.46
C LEU A 10 -2.09 -1.87 4.80
N GLY A 11 -3.00 -2.44 5.61
CA GLY A 11 -4.28 -2.97 5.12
C GLY A 11 -5.19 -1.88 4.55
N ARG A 12 -5.20 -0.69 5.17
CA ARG A 12 -5.93 0.48 4.65
C ARG A 12 -5.34 0.96 3.32
N LEU A 13 -4.01 1.12 3.26
CA LEU A 13 -3.31 1.55 2.05
C LEU A 13 -3.61 0.62 0.87
N LEU A 14 -3.62 -0.69 1.11
CA LEU A 14 -4.00 -1.69 0.13
C LEU A 14 -5.45 -1.53 -0.35
N CYS A 15 -6.39 -1.26 0.56
CA CYS A 15 -7.79 -1.04 0.22
C CYS A 15 -7.95 0.21 -0.67
N ASP A 16 -7.26 1.29 -0.33
CA ASP A 16 -7.24 2.52 -1.12
C ASP A 16 -6.65 2.26 -2.53
N CYS A 17 -5.58 1.47 -2.64
CA CYS A 17 -5.02 1.07 -3.94
C CYS A 17 -6.01 0.26 -4.79
N LYS A 18 -6.67 -0.73 -4.18
CA LYS A 18 -7.72 -1.53 -4.85
C LYS A 18 -8.89 -0.65 -5.29
N TYR A 19 -9.29 0.29 -4.46
CA TYR A 19 -10.35 1.24 -4.79
C TYR A 19 -9.93 2.14 -5.94
N TYR A 20 -8.76 2.79 -5.86
CA TYR A 20 -8.22 3.67 -6.90
C TYR A 20 -8.18 3.00 -8.28
N LEU A 21 -7.68 1.75 -8.35
CA LEU A 21 -7.53 0.99 -9.59
C LEU A 21 -8.83 0.38 -10.12
N GLY A 22 -9.81 0.14 -9.25
CA GLY A 22 -11.15 -0.32 -9.62
C GLY A 22 -12.14 0.84 -9.72
N ASN A 23 -13.03 0.93 -8.73
CA ASN A 23 -14.18 1.85 -8.75
C ASN A 23 -13.85 3.32 -8.44
N GLY A 24 -12.63 3.61 -8.00
CA GLY A 24 -12.16 4.92 -7.57
C GLY A 24 -11.79 5.87 -8.72
N ASN A 25 -11.92 5.42 -9.97
CA ASN A 25 -11.68 6.23 -11.17
C ASN A 25 -10.29 6.90 -11.18
N ARG A 26 -9.27 6.25 -10.59
CA ARG A 26 -7.89 6.77 -10.53
C ARG A 26 -7.78 8.17 -9.92
N LYS A 27 -8.63 8.49 -8.94
CA LYS A 27 -8.60 9.79 -8.27
C LYS A 27 -7.72 9.74 -7.04
N ALA A 28 -6.54 10.37 -7.10
CA ALA A 28 -5.55 10.44 -6.04
C ALA A 28 -6.10 10.99 -4.70
N LYS A 29 -7.12 11.86 -4.75
CA LYS A 29 -7.82 12.38 -3.54
C LYS A 29 -8.43 11.32 -2.62
N HIS A 30 -8.61 10.09 -3.10
CA HIS A 30 -9.13 8.98 -2.30
C HIS A 30 -8.03 8.11 -1.70
N LEU A 31 -6.77 8.32 -2.10
CA LEU A 31 -5.64 7.68 -1.48
C LEU A 31 -5.38 8.32 -0.12
N TRP A 32 -4.96 7.51 0.85
CA TRP A 32 -4.57 8.01 2.16
C TRP A 32 -3.47 9.07 2.09
N ALA A 33 -2.47 8.86 1.20
CA ALA A 33 -1.39 9.80 0.99
C ALA A 33 -1.78 11.01 0.13
N GLY A 34 -2.89 10.93 -0.62
CA GLY A 34 -3.30 11.96 -1.58
C GLY A 34 -2.55 11.94 -2.91
N ASP A 35 -1.51 11.09 -3.04
CA ASP A 35 -0.70 10.89 -4.24
C ASP A 35 -0.32 9.41 -4.39
N GLU A 36 -0.31 8.90 -5.63
CA GLU A 36 0.05 7.52 -5.94
C GLU A 36 1.49 7.17 -5.50
N GLN A 37 2.44 8.08 -5.68
CA GLN A 37 3.86 7.86 -5.38
C GLN A 37 4.03 7.75 -3.86
N GLU A 38 3.49 8.71 -3.11
CA GLU A 38 3.54 8.69 -1.63
C GLU A 38 2.80 7.48 -1.04
N GLN A 39 1.68 7.08 -1.64
CA GLN A 39 0.94 5.89 -1.20
C GLN A 39 1.80 4.62 -1.31
N ILE A 40 2.44 4.42 -2.46
CA ILE A 40 3.29 3.24 -2.72
C ILE A 40 4.57 3.29 -1.90
N ASP A 41 5.20 4.45 -1.79
CA ASP A 41 6.40 4.62 -0.98
C ASP A 41 6.11 4.29 0.48
N LYS A 42 4.96 4.74 1.00
CA LYS A 42 4.52 4.41 2.35
C LYS A 42 4.22 2.93 2.54
N MET A 43 3.60 2.27 1.54
CA MET A 43 3.41 0.82 1.59
C MET A 43 4.74 0.06 1.62
N ARG A 44 5.73 0.48 0.82
CA ARG A 44 7.08 -0.11 0.81
C ARG A 44 7.79 0.11 2.14
N GLU A 45 7.76 1.33 2.68
CA GLU A 45 8.36 1.68 3.97
C GLU A 45 7.77 0.84 5.11
N LEU A 46 6.44 0.74 5.19
CA LEU A 46 5.77 -0.06 6.21
C LEU A 46 6.08 -1.55 6.06
N TRP A 47 6.13 -2.06 4.83
CA TRP A 47 6.47 -3.46 4.55
C TRP A 47 7.91 -3.79 4.93
N ASP A 48 8.86 -2.90 4.66
CA ASP A 48 10.29 -3.08 4.97
C ASP A 48 10.56 -2.90 6.48
N ALA A 49 9.86 -1.96 7.13
CA ALA A 49 9.89 -1.76 8.57
C ALA A 49 9.26 -2.93 9.37
N MET A 50 8.41 -3.75 8.74
CA MET A 50 7.84 -4.93 9.39
C MET A 50 8.86 -6.08 9.48
N PRO A 51 9.05 -6.69 10.66
CA PRO A 51 9.86 -7.89 10.80
C PRO A 51 9.25 -9.04 10.00
N ALA A 52 10.08 -9.97 9.51
CA ALA A 52 9.64 -11.10 8.69
C ALA A 52 8.50 -11.92 9.33
N ASP A 53 8.54 -12.07 10.66
CA ASP A 53 7.53 -12.77 11.48
C ASP A 53 6.18 -12.03 11.59
N GLY A 54 6.17 -10.71 11.34
CA GLY A 54 4.99 -9.87 11.40
C GLY A 54 4.45 -9.41 10.05
N LYS A 55 5.00 -9.94 8.95
CA LYS A 55 4.55 -9.60 7.59
C LYS A 55 3.21 -10.28 7.30
N PRO A 56 2.22 -9.54 6.77
CA PRO A 56 0.95 -10.14 6.40
C PRO A 56 1.08 -11.14 5.25
N GLU A 57 0.30 -12.22 5.28
CA GLU A 57 0.21 -13.18 4.18
C GLU A 57 -0.62 -12.68 2.99
N TRP A 58 -1.48 -11.67 3.21
CA TRP A 58 -2.39 -11.11 2.21
C TRP A 58 -1.77 -10.01 1.34
N LEU A 59 -0.53 -9.60 1.61
CA LEU A 59 0.22 -8.64 0.82
C LEU A 59 1.65 -9.15 0.65
N THR A 60 2.24 -8.94 -0.53
CA THR A 60 3.66 -9.21 -0.75
C THR A 60 4.36 -7.99 -1.33
N ARG A 61 5.69 -7.94 -1.22
CA ARG A 61 6.47 -6.85 -1.82
C ARG A 61 6.27 -6.74 -3.33
N GLU A 62 6.12 -7.87 -4.00
CA GLU A 62 5.81 -7.91 -5.43
C GLU A 62 4.42 -7.36 -5.75
N GLN A 63 3.42 -7.60 -4.89
CA GLN A 63 2.11 -6.97 -5.06
C GLN A 63 2.19 -5.45 -4.92
N ILE A 64 2.97 -4.93 -3.98
CA ILE A 64 3.20 -3.48 -3.84
C ILE A 64 3.85 -2.91 -5.12
N ASP A 65 4.82 -3.62 -5.69
CA ASP A 65 5.47 -3.22 -6.95
C ASP A 65 4.51 -3.27 -8.15
N ASN A 66 3.63 -4.27 -8.19
CA ASN A 66 2.59 -4.35 -9.21
C ASN A 66 1.58 -3.20 -9.07
N TYR A 67 1.19 -2.82 -7.85
CA TYR A 67 0.37 -1.63 -7.62
C TYR A 67 1.07 -0.36 -8.10
N ALA A 68 2.37 -0.21 -7.86
CA ALA A 68 3.16 0.90 -8.36
C ALA A 68 3.08 1.02 -9.89
N LYS A 69 3.33 -0.09 -10.60
CA LYS A 69 3.22 -0.17 -12.06
C LYS A 69 1.83 0.15 -12.57
N GLN A 70 0.79 -0.36 -11.91
CA GLN A 70 -0.60 -0.10 -12.30
C GLN A 70 -1.00 1.36 -12.05
N MET A 71 -0.47 1.99 -11.01
CA MET A 71 -0.66 3.40 -10.71
C MET A 71 0.22 4.33 -11.55
N GLY A 72 1.21 3.79 -12.27
CA GLY A 72 2.12 4.58 -13.09
C GLY A 72 3.25 5.25 -12.31
N VAL A 73 3.54 4.76 -11.10
CA VAL A 73 4.60 5.27 -10.22
C VAL A 73 5.76 4.27 -10.15
N LYS A 74 6.98 4.79 -9.95
CA LYS A 74 8.24 4.03 -10.06
C LYS A 74 8.90 3.83 -8.70
#